data_AF-A0A970UY04-F1
#
_entry.id   AF-A0A970UY04-F1
#
_cell.length_a   1.000
_cell.length_b   1.000
_cell.length_c   1.000
_cell.angle_alpha   90.00
_cell.angle_beta   90.00
_cell.angle_gamma   90.00
#
_symmetry.space_group_name_H-M   'P 1'
#
loop_
_entity.id
_entity.type
_entity.pdbx_description
1 polymer ?
#
loop_
_entity_poly.entity_id
_entity_poly.type
_entity_poly.pdbx_seq_one_letter_code
_entity_poly.pdbx_strand_id
1 'polypeptide(L)'
;MSTKFFTNEEQNTLLKKIEGIFKHKNIHFLDALVGYFRASGYFQIREFVEIAQEIRILVGINIDSLVYQANQQGVLFDGNAEKAQEEFFQEVKKNIQEAEYDKTVEAGMIQLIKDITTGKVKIKIHPKQNIHAKIYIFREKEKHDHGYGSVITGSSNLTDAGLSKNFEFNVELRDNSDIDFATKTFDKLWDEAVSVDMESIEKIQKETYPFANFTPYEVYLKFLIEYFGKSIEFDPNSISDLPRGFKRLSYQVDAVNDGFAKMMKHNGFFLADVVGLGKTVVSTLIAKKYFYTNGFPEHRSRTLIVVPPALKENWSETIDKFNLDNVKIITNGSLHKIKDASRYDLIIVDEAHKFRSDTAGIYNELQKICKTPTRRTLPNGIVVPKRVILVTATP
;
A
#
# COMPACT_ATOMS: atom_id res chain seq x y z
N MET A 1 5.27 -4.64 -51.41
CA MET A 1 4.11 -3.80 -51.04
C MET A 1 4.23 -3.44 -49.58
N SER A 2 4.17 -2.17 -49.21
CA SER A 2 4.09 -1.81 -47.78
C SER A 2 2.70 -2.16 -47.27
N THR A 3 2.61 -3.00 -46.24
CA THR A 3 1.34 -3.32 -45.58
C THR A 3 0.79 -2.09 -44.85
N LYS A 4 -0.54 -1.96 -44.79
CA LYS A 4 -1.25 -0.98 -43.92
C LYS A 4 -1.30 -1.47 -42.47
N PHE A 5 -1.11 -2.77 -42.23
CA PHE A 5 -1.11 -3.39 -40.92
C PHE A 5 0.26 -3.29 -40.23
N PHE A 6 0.24 -3.18 -38.91
CA PHE A 6 1.44 -3.22 -38.09
C PHE A 6 1.14 -3.85 -36.73
N THR A 7 2.20 -4.38 -36.11
CA THR A 7 2.18 -4.91 -34.76
C THR A 7 3.02 -4.04 -33.84
N ASN A 8 2.74 -4.07 -32.54
CA ASN A 8 3.58 -3.43 -31.53
C ASN A 8 4.89 -4.21 -31.26
N GLU A 9 5.62 -4.51 -32.31
CA GLU A 9 6.90 -5.22 -32.24
C GLU A 9 8.04 -4.31 -32.70
N GLU A 10 9.18 -4.41 -32.02
CA GLU A 10 10.40 -3.69 -32.32
C GLU A 10 10.18 -2.17 -32.46
N GLN A 11 10.37 -1.61 -33.68
CA GLN A 11 10.21 -0.19 -33.96
C GLN A 11 8.84 0.18 -34.56
N ASN A 12 7.93 -0.78 -34.72
CA ASN A 12 6.67 -0.58 -35.44
C ASN A 12 5.49 -0.31 -34.50
N THR A 13 5.76 0.25 -33.31
CA THR A 13 4.75 0.45 -32.26
C THR A 13 3.74 1.55 -32.59
N LEU A 14 2.57 1.47 -31.97
CA LEU A 14 1.55 2.52 -32.07
C LEU A 14 2.13 3.89 -31.68
N LEU A 15 2.95 3.95 -30.63
CA LEU A 15 3.62 5.19 -30.22
C LEU A 15 4.48 5.77 -31.36
N LYS A 16 5.30 4.93 -32.01
CA LYS A 16 6.15 5.36 -33.14
C LYS A 16 5.34 5.80 -34.35
N LYS A 17 4.19 5.18 -34.61
CA LYS A 17 3.25 5.60 -35.66
C LYS A 17 2.66 6.98 -35.37
N ILE A 18 2.21 7.22 -34.14
CA ILE A 18 1.72 8.52 -33.70
C ILE A 18 2.80 9.59 -33.86
N GLU A 19 4.02 9.31 -33.35
CA GLU A 19 5.17 10.21 -33.50
C GLU A 19 5.44 10.55 -34.97
N GLY A 20 5.44 9.55 -35.86
CA GLY A 20 5.63 9.74 -37.29
C GLY A 20 4.55 10.62 -37.92
N ILE A 21 3.29 10.44 -37.54
CA ILE A 21 2.18 11.26 -38.05
C ILE A 21 2.37 12.73 -37.65
N PHE A 22 2.64 13.01 -36.38
CA PHE A 22 2.86 14.38 -35.90
C PHE A 22 4.13 15.03 -36.47
N LYS A 23 5.16 14.23 -36.76
CA LYS A 23 6.40 14.74 -37.37
C LYS A 23 6.24 15.13 -38.84
N HIS A 24 5.35 14.44 -39.57
CA HIS A 24 5.22 14.60 -41.03
C HIS A 24 3.94 15.33 -41.46
N LYS A 25 3.00 15.57 -40.56
CA LYS A 25 1.73 16.27 -40.83
C LYS A 25 1.44 17.33 -39.79
N ASN A 26 0.78 18.41 -40.21
CA ASN A 26 0.39 19.49 -39.31
C ASN A 26 -0.96 19.19 -38.65
N ILE A 27 -0.96 18.18 -37.76
CA ILE A 27 -2.19 17.70 -37.12
C ILE A 27 -2.77 18.78 -36.21
N HIS A 28 -4.02 19.14 -36.48
CA HIS A 28 -4.79 20.11 -35.71
C HIS A 28 -5.74 19.41 -34.73
N PHE A 29 -6.37 18.32 -35.16
CA PHE A 29 -7.33 17.55 -34.37
C PHE A 29 -6.82 16.14 -34.07
N LEU A 30 -6.91 15.74 -32.80
CA LEU A 30 -6.70 14.36 -32.35
C LEU A 30 -7.94 13.85 -31.64
N ASP A 31 -8.64 12.91 -32.27
CA ASP A 31 -9.79 12.23 -31.69
C ASP A 31 -9.40 10.79 -31.32
N ALA A 32 -9.58 10.40 -30.06
CA ALA A 32 -9.24 9.06 -29.56
C ALA A 32 -10.47 8.39 -28.95
N LEU A 33 -10.88 7.25 -29.52
CA LEU A 33 -11.89 6.35 -28.96
C LEU A 33 -11.15 5.22 -28.25
N VAL A 34 -11.35 5.06 -26.94
CA VAL A 34 -10.66 4.05 -26.13
C VAL A 34 -11.65 3.29 -25.26
N GLY A 35 -11.34 2.02 -24.95
CA GLY A 35 -12.23 1.21 -24.13
C GLY A 35 -12.14 1.51 -22.64
N TYR A 36 -11.01 2.06 -22.21
CA TYR A 36 -10.76 2.59 -20.87
C TYR A 36 -9.58 3.56 -20.98
N PHE A 37 -9.49 4.49 -20.04
CA PHE A 37 -8.47 5.54 -20.06
C PHE A 37 -7.48 5.34 -18.91
N ARG A 38 -6.18 5.30 -19.23
CA ARG A 38 -5.12 5.32 -18.22
C ARG A 38 -4.21 6.50 -18.44
N ALA A 39 -3.93 7.24 -17.37
CA ALA A 39 -3.05 8.38 -17.40
C ALA A 39 -1.66 8.04 -17.98
N SER A 40 -1.17 6.83 -17.74
CA SER A 40 0.08 6.30 -18.30
C SER A 40 0.17 6.41 -19.83
N GLY A 41 -0.95 6.18 -20.55
CA GLY A 41 -0.94 6.28 -22.01
C GLY A 41 -0.89 7.72 -22.50
N TYR A 42 -1.60 8.62 -21.81
CA TYR A 42 -1.52 10.05 -22.09
C TYR A 42 -0.09 10.58 -21.94
N PHE A 43 0.64 10.13 -20.92
CA PHE A 43 2.02 10.60 -20.69
C PHE A 43 2.97 10.30 -21.85
N GLN A 44 2.76 9.18 -22.54
CA GLN A 44 3.59 8.80 -23.68
C GLN A 44 3.32 9.67 -24.91
N ILE A 45 2.09 10.20 -25.05
CA ILE A 45 1.71 11.02 -26.22
C ILE A 45 1.69 12.52 -25.93
N ARG A 46 1.98 12.94 -24.68
CA ARG A 46 1.83 14.33 -24.22
C ARG A 46 2.64 15.35 -25.05
N GLU A 47 3.82 14.96 -25.54
CA GLU A 47 4.66 15.84 -26.35
C GLU A 47 4.02 16.13 -27.71
N PHE A 48 3.21 15.19 -28.22
CA PHE A 48 2.45 15.37 -29.45
C PHE A 48 1.13 16.10 -29.22
N VAL A 49 0.53 15.90 -28.04
CA VAL A 49 -0.62 16.68 -27.54
C VAL A 49 -0.28 18.18 -27.48
N GLU A 50 0.97 18.56 -27.25
CA GLU A 50 1.38 19.97 -27.30
C GLU A 50 1.23 20.61 -28.68
N ILE A 51 1.34 19.81 -29.74
CA ILE A 51 1.29 20.25 -31.14
C ILE A 51 -0.16 20.38 -31.62
N ALA A 52 -1.03 19.42 -31.25
CA ALA A 52 -2.44 19.47 -31.59
C ALA A 52 -3.18 20.59 -30.84
N GLN A 53 -4.08 21.29 -31.53
CA GLN A 53 -4.88 22.35 -30.92
C GLN A 53 -6.13 21.82 -30.22
N GLU A 54 -6.73 20.75 -30.76
CA GLU A 54 -7.97 20.19 -30.24
C GLU A 54 -7.88 18.68 -30.05
N ILE A 55 -8.12 18.24 -28.82
CA ILE A 55 -8.00 16.83 -28.45
C ILE A 55 -9.28 16.36 -27.78
N ARG A 56 -9.87 15.30 -28.32
CA ARG A 56 -11.09 14.68 -27.81
C ARG A 56 -10.83 13.22 -27.49
N ILE A 57 -11.06 12.83 -26.25
CA ILE A 57 -10.93 11.44 -25.81
C ILE A 57 -12.31 10.96 -25.40
N LEU A 58 -12.82 9.97 -26.14
CA LEU A 58 -14.06 9.29 -25.83
C LEU A 58 -13.75 7.95 -25.17
N VAL A 59 -14.21 7.80 -23.94
CA VAL A 59 -13.93 6.65 -23.07
C VAL A 59 -15.16 5.76 -22.98
N GLY A 60 -14.98 4.49 -23.33
CA GLY A 60 -15.96 3.44 -23.06
C GLY A 60 -15.99 3.06 -21.58
N ILE A 61 -17.12 2.52 -21.14
CA ILE A 61 -17.28 1.90 -19.82
C ILE A 61 -17.75 0.45 -19.99
N ASN A 62 -17.47 -0.39 -18.99
CA ASN A 62 -17.95 -1.76 -18.96
C ASN A 62 -19.37 -1.80 -18.37
N ILE A 63 -20.37 -1.67 -19.24
CA ILE A 63 -21.78 -1.61 -18.90
C ILE A 63 -22.26 -2.94 -18.29
N ASP A 64 -21.65 -4.07 -18.63
CA ASP A 64 -22.09 -5.37 -18.14
C ASP A 64 -21.88 -5.49 -16.62
N SER A 65 -20.77 -4.95 -16.11
CA SER A 65 -20.51 -4.88 -14.67
C SER A 65 -21.51 -3.97 -13.96
N LEU A 66 -21.83 -2.84 -14.58
CA LEU A 66 -22.76 -1.85 -14.08
C LEU A 66 -24.21 -2.38 -14.00
N VAL A 67 -24.66 -3.07 -15.05
CA VAL A 67 -25.97 -3.72 -15.12
C VAL A 67 -26.06 -4.84 -14.07
N TYR A 68 -25.01 -5.64 -13.92
CA TYR A 68 -24.95 -6.69 -12.90
C TYR A 68 -25.09 -6.11 -11.48
N GLN A 69 -24.37 -5.04 -11.16
CA GLN A 69 -24.47 -4.37 -9.86
C GLN A 69 -25.86 -3.76 -9.63
N ALA A 70 -26.43 -3.11 -10.64
CA ALA A 70 -27.76 -2.50 -10.53
C ALA A 70 -28.84 -3.58 -10.26
N ASN A 71 -28.74 -4.73 -10.94
CA ASN A 71 -29.61 -5.88 -10.69
C ASN A 71 -29.45 -6.44 -9.27
N GLN A 72 -28.24 -6.52 -8.72
CA GLN A 72 -28.03 -6.92 -7.32
C GLN A 72 -28.67 -5.96 -6.32
N GLN A 73 -28.72 -4.66 -6.67
CA GLN A 73 -29.33 -3.62 -5.83
C GLN A 73 -30.84 -3.45 -6.09
N GLY A 74 -31.44 -4.24 -6.98
CA GLY A 74 -32.87 -4.17 -7.31
C GLY A 74 -33.28 -2.93 -8.10
N VAL A 75 -32.33 -2.28 -8.79
CA VAL A 75 -32.55 -1.05 -9.55
C VAL A 75 -32.42 -1.33 -11.06
N LEU A 76 -33.33 -0.79 -11.87
CA LEU A 76 -33.21 -0.82 -13.32
C LEU A 76 -32.04 0.07 -13.78
N PHE A 77 -31.11 -0.50 -14.55
CA PHE A 77 -30.01 0.26 -15.12
C PHE A 77 -30.51 1.10 -16.30
N ASP A 78 -30.73 2.39 -16.07
CA ASP A 78 -31.02 3.37 -17.13
C ASP A 78 -29.80 4.28 -17.33
N GLY A 79 -28.74 3.74 -17.97
CA GLY A 79 -27.58 4.48 -18.49
C GLY A 79 -27.18 5.73 -17.70
N ASN A 80 -27.01 5.60 -16.38
CA ASN A 80 -26.93 6.76 -15.51
C ASN A 80 -25.56 7.44 -15.67
N ALA A 81 -25.56 8.60 -16.31
CA ALA A 81 -24.41 9.45 -16.56
C ALA A 81 -23.58 9.69 -15.29
N GLU A 82 -24.23 9.86 -14.14
CA GLU A 82 -23.56 10.07 -12.84
C GLU A 82 -22.73 8.87 -12.43
N LYS A 83 -23.26 7.65 -12.62
CA LYS A 83 -22.55 6.42 -12.25
C LYS A 83 -21.36 6.16 -13.18
N ALA A 84 -21.53 6.43 -14.47
CA ALA A 84 -20.45 6.33 -15.46
C ALA A 84 -19.30 7.31 -15.16
N GLN A 85 -19.66 8.54 -14.76
CA GLN A 85 -18.74 9.54 -14.25
C GLN A 85 -18.02 9.03 -13.00
N GLU A 86 -18.75 8.61 -11.97
CA GLU A 86 -18.17 8.14 -10.70
C GLU A 86 -17.17 6.98 -10.90
N GLU A 87 -17.50 5.98 -11.72
CA GLU A 87 -16.60 4.88 -12.02
C GLU A 87 -15.31 5.34 -12.71
N PHE A 88 -15.43 6.21 -13.71
CA PHE A 88 -14.26 6.81 -14.36
C PHE A 88 -13.37 7.54 -13.34
N PHE A 89 -13.96 8.31 -12.43
CA PHE A 89 -13.18 9.02 -11.40
C PHE A 89 -12.48 8.07 -10.43
N GLN A 90 -13.17 7.03 -9.96
CA GLN A 90 -12.56 6.03 -9.08
C GLN A 90 -11.43 5.29 -9.80
N GLU A 91 -11.60 4.97 -11.08
CA GLU A 91 -10.54 4.34 -11.87
C GLU A 91 -9.34 5.27 -12.05
N VAL A 92 -9.54 6.54 -12.42
CA VAL A 92 -8.44 7.51 -12.57
C VAL A 92 -7.72 7.73 -11.24
N LYS A 93 -8.46 7.94 -10.15
CA LYS A 93 -7.90 8.11 -8.80
C LYS A 93 -7.07 6.91 -8.38
N LYS A 94 -7.59 5.68 -8.57
CA LYS A 94 -6.89 4.44 -8.28
C LYS A 94 -5.60 4.33 -9.11
N ASN A 95 -5.67 4.58 -10.41
CA ASN A 95 -4.49 4.55 -11.28
C ASN A 95 -3.42 5.57 -10.86
N ILE A 96 -3.82 6.77 -10.38
CA ILE A 96 -2.86 7.75 -9.85
C ILE A 96 -2.22 7.23 -8.57
N GLN A 97 -3.00 6.69 -7.63
CA GLN A 97 -2.52 6.23 -6.33
C GLN A 97 -1.63 4.98 -6.39
N GLU A 98 -1.90 4.08 -7.34
CA GLU A 98 -1.15 2.82 -7.50
C GLU A 98 0.04 2.94 -8.46
N ALA A 99 0.18 4.06 -9.18
CA ALA A 99 1.30 4.26 -10.09
C ALA A 99 2.63 4.29 -9.34
N GLU A 100 3.63 3.58 -9.88
CA GLU A 100 5.01 3.71 -9.40
C GLU A 100 5.47 5.15 -9.53
N TYR A 101 6.06 5.68 -8.46
CA TYR A 101 6.53 7.05 -8.45
C TYR A 101 7.76 7.20 -9.36
N ASP A 102 7.62 8.08 -10.34
CA ASP A 102 8.72 8.60 -11.16
C ASP A 102 8.44 10.08 -11.45
N LYS A 103 9.50 10.90 -11.50
CA LYS A 103 9.38 12.35 -11.71
C LYS A 103 8.68 12.69 -13.02
N THR A 104 8.89 11.90 -14.07
CA THR A 104 8.26 12.12 -15.38
C THR A 104 6.79 11.70 -15.37
N VAL A 105 6.44 10.70 -14.56
CA VAL A 105 5.07 10.22 -14.35
C VAL A 105 4.26 11.27 -13.58
N GLU A 106 4.80 11.80 -12.48
CA GLU A 106 4.17 12.86 -11.69
C GLU A 106 3.94 14.13 -12.51
N ALA A 107 4.97 14.59 -13.24
CA ALA A 107 4.83 15.75 -14.14
C ALA A 107 3.75 15.51 -15.21
N GLY A 108 3.68 14.29 -15.74
CA GLY A 108 2.62 13.89 -16.68
C GLY A 108 1.23 13.96 -16.06
N MET A 109 1.04 13.50 -14.82
CA MET A 109 -0.24 13.56 -14.11
C MET A 109 -0.72 15.00 -13.93
N ILE A 110 0.19 15.87 -13.47
CA ILE A 110 -0.10 17.29 -13.26
C ILE A 110 -0.49 17.95 -14.60
N GLN A 111 0.24 17.65 -15.67
CA GLN A 111 -0.02 18.19 -16.99
C GLN A 111 -1.36 17.70 -17.57
N LEU A 112 -1.69 16.41 -17.43
CA LEU A 112 -2.98 15.86 -17.85
C LEU A 112 -4.15 16.60 -17.19
N ILE A 113 -4.10 16.74 -15.87
CA ILE A 113 -5.15 17.44 -15.13
C ILE A 113 -5.24 18.89 -15.60
N LYS A 114 -4.11 19.58 -15.78
CA LYS A 114 -4.07 20.93 -16.32
C LYS A 114 -4.70 21.01 -17.70
N ASP A 115 -4.37 20.11 -18.62
CA ASP A 115 -4.89 20.10 -20.00
C ASP A 115 -6.39 19.81 -20.06
N ILE A 116 -6.91 19.00 -19.14
CA ILE A 116 -8.35 18.80 -18.94
C ILE A 116 -8.99 20.11 -18.42
N THR A 117 -8.41 20.71 -17.37
CA THR A 117 -8.94 21.93 -16.75
C THR A 117 -8.94 23.13 -17.70
N THR A 118 -7.92 23.27 -18.56
CA THR A 118 -7.88 24.35 -19.57
C THR A 118 -8.73 24.04 -20.81
N GLY A 119 -9.33 22.85 -20.90
CA GLY A 119 -10.15 22.43 -22.05
C GLY A 119 -9.35 22.07 -23.30
N LYS A 120 -8.02 21.92 -23.19
CA LYS A 120 -7.15 21.46 -24.28
C LYS A 120 -7.45 20.00 -24.63
N VAL A 121 -7.63 19.20 -23.59
CA VAL A 121 -8.08 17.80 -23.69
C VAL A 121 -9.51 17.73 -23.18
N LYS A 122 -10.44 17.40 -24.07
CA LYS A 122 -11.84 17.17 -23.72
C LYS A 122 -12.04 15.68 -23.56
N ILE A 123 -12.56 15.26 -22.41
CA ILE A 123 -12.89 13.86 -22.15
C ILE A 123 -14.40 13.71 -22.02
N LYS A 124 -14.95 12.74 -22.74
CA LYS A 124 -16.35 12.31 -22.61
C LYS A 124 -16.42 10.81 -22.34
N ILE A 125 -17.46 10.41 -21.63
CA ILE A 125 -17.74 9.01 -21.28
C ILE A 125 -19.03 8.61 -21.97
N HIS A 126 -19.03 7.46 -22.63
CA HIS A 126 -20.21 6.98 -23.34
C HIS A 126 -21.08 6.07 -22.43
N PRO A 127 -22.28 6.52 -21.97
CA PRO A 127 -23.01 5.83 -20.89
C PRO A 127 -23.76 4.56 -21.31
N LYS A 128 -23.93 4.31 -22.62
CA LYS A 128 -24.93 3.35 -23.15
C LYS A 128 -24.40 2.25 -24.07
N GLN A 129 -23.11 2.27 -24.42
CA GLN A 129 -22.51 1.24 -25.26
C GLN A 129 -21.20 0.73 -24.66
N ASN A 130 -21.02 -0.60 -24.69
CA ASN A 130 -19.73 -1.25 -24.43
C ASN A 130 -18.80 -0.93 -25.61
N ILE A 131 -18.15 0.23 -25.55
CA ILE A 131 -17.19 0.64 -26.57
C ILE A 131 -15.89 -0.12 -26.33
N HIS A 132 -15.72 -1.22 -27.05
CA HIS A 132 -14.46 -1.96 -27.10
C HIS A 132 -13.59 -1.56 -28.29
N ALA A 133 -14.04 -0.67 -29.17
CA ALA A 133 -13.23 -0.15 -30.27
C ALA A 133 -12.04 0.68 -29.75
N LYS A 134 -10.96 0.72 -30.54
CA LYS A 134 -9.83 1.64 -30.32
C LYS A 134 -9.54 2.32 -31.64
N ILE A 135 -9.80 3.63 -31.68
CA ILE A 135 -9.66 4.42 -32.91
C ILE A 135 -8.90 5.69 -32.55
N TYR A 136 -7.90 6.03 -33.34
CA TYR A 136 -7.13 7.26 -33.23
C TYR A 136 -7.22 7.99 -34.57
N ILE A 137 -7.82 9.17 -34.58
CA ILE A 137 -8.08 9.95 -35.79
C ILE A 137 -7.26 11.23 -35.69
N PHE A 138 -6.36 11.41 -36.66
CA PHE A 138 -5.48 12.56 -36.79
C PHE A 138 -5.91 13.35 -38.01
N ARG A 139 -6.28 14.62 -37.85
CA ARG A 139 -6.71 15.48 -38.95
C ARG A 139 -5.98 16.81 -38.95
N GLU A 140 -5.59 17.26 -40.12
CA GLU A 140 -5.16 18.63 -40.38
C GLU A 140 -6.36 19.56 -40.36
N LYS A 141 -6.10 20.87 -40.26
CA LYS A 141 -7.16 21.89 -40.22
C LYS A 141 -7.90 22.01 -41.55
N GLU A 142 -7.15 21.91 -42.64
CA GLU A 142 -7.67 22.01 -44.00
C GLU A 142 -7.70 20.63 -44.65
N LYS A 143 -8.75 20.37 -45.43
CA LYS A 143 -8.90 19.12 -46.16
C LYS A 143 -8.22 19.25 -47.53
N HIS A 144 -7.42 18.25 -47.88
CA HIS A 144 -6.69 18.16 -49.15
C HIS A 144 -7.07 16.87 -49.89
N ASP A 145 -7.12 16.95 -51.23
CA ASP A 145 -7.53 15.82 -52.08
C ASP A 145 -6.56 14.63 -52.03
N HIS A 146 -5.30 14.88 -51.64
CA HIS A 146 -4.25 13.86 -51.56
C HIS A 146 -4.06 13.26 -50.15
N GLY A 147 -4.98 13.52 -49.21
CA GLY A 147 -4.89 13.04 -47.83
C GLY A 147 -4.69 14.16 -46.83
N TYR A 148 -5.58 14.31 -45.86
CA TYR A 148 -5.51 15.38 -44.83
C TYR A 148 -5.31 14.86 -43.39
N GLY A 149 -4.98 13.57 -43.26
CA GLY A 149 -4.90 12.96 -41.94
C GLY A 149 -4.49 11.51 -41.96
N SER A 150 -4.80 10.80 -40.88
CA SER A 150 -4.68 9.36 -40.77
C SER A 150 -5.67 8.86 -39.71
N VAL A 151 -6.15 7.63 -39.88
CA VAL A 151 -6.87 6.90 -38.84
C VAL A 151 -6.14 5.60 -38.54
N ILE A 152 -5.94 5.34 -37.25
CA ILE A 152 -5.41 4.08 -36.75
C ILE A 152 -6.52 3.37 -35.98
N THR A 153 -6.72 2.08 -36.25
CA THR A 153 -7.65 1.24 -35.50
C THR A 153 -7.04 -0.14 -35.25
N GLY A 154 -7.43 -0.79 -34.14
CA GLY A 154 -6.87 -2.08 -33.75
C GLY A 154 -7.20 -2.47 -32.31
N SER A 155 -6.33 -3.28 -31.72
CA SER A 155 -6.49 -3.78 -30.35
C SER A 155 -5.84 -2.88 -29.28
N SER A 156 -4.98 -1.95 -29.68
CA SER A 156 -4.19 -1.08 -28.78
C SER A 156 -5.03 -0.03 -28.05
N ASN A 157 -5.14 -0.10 -26.73
CA ASN A 157 -5.66 1.01 -25.91
C ASN A 157 -4.59 2.09 -25.67
N LEU A 158 -5.04 3.28 -25.27
CA LEU A 158 -4.16 4.39 -24.87
C LEU A 158 -3.61 4.13 -23.47
N THR A 159 -2.68 3.19 -23.37
CA THR A 159 -1.94 2.83 -22.16
C THR A 159 -0.47 2.65 -22.51
N ASP A 160 0.43 2.76 -21.53
CA ASP A 160 1.87 2.54 -21.77
C ASP A 160 2.14 1.17 -22.42
N ALA A 161 1.45 0.14 -21.91
CA ALA A 161 1.54 -1.21 -22.45
C ALA A 161 0.95 -1.34 -23.86
N GLY A 162 -0.26 -0.80 -24.09
CA GLY A 162 -0.94 -0.86 -25.38
C GLY A 162 -0.28 -0.01 -26.47
N LEU A 163 0.53 0.97 -26.09
CA LEU A 163 1.26 1.83 -27.04
C LEU A 163 2.57 1.20 -27.53
N SER A 164 3.20 0.33 -26.75
CA SER A 164 4.58 -0.13 -27.05
C SER A 164 5.02 -1.49 -26.51
N LYS A 165 4.37 -2.06 -25.48
CA LYS A 165 4.86 -3.28 -24.79
C LYS A 165 4.07 -4.54 -25.14
N ASN A 166 2.75 -4.43 -25.21
CA ASN A 166 1.88 -5.54 -25.57
C ASN A 166 1.99 -5.83 -27.05
N PHE A 167 1.92 -7.10 -27.43
CA PHE A 167 1.63 -7.47 -28.80
C PHE A 167 0.19 -7.04 -29.13
N GLU A 168 0.07 -6.07 -30.03
CA GLU A 168 -1.19 -5.53 -30.50
C GLU A 168 -1.21 -5.54 -32.02
N PHE A 169 -2.38 -5.72 -32.61
CA PHE A 169 -2.54 -5.75 -34.06
C PHE A 169 -3.36 -4.52 -34.50
N ASN A 170 -2.76 -3.70 -35.36
CA ASN A 170 -3.32 -2.41 -35.76
C ASN A 170 -3.26 -2.23 -37.28
N VAL A 171 -4.06 -1.30 -37.79
CA VAL A 171 -4.04 -0.84 -39.18
C VAL A 171 -4.03 0.68 -39.23
N GLU A 172 -3.20 1.25 -40.10
CA GLU A 172 -3.15 2.67 -40.41
C GLU A 172 -3.77 2.92 -41.79
N LEU A 173 -4.83 3.71 -41.84
CA LEU A 173 -5.50 4.14 -43.06
C LEU A 173 -5.26 5.64 -43.27
N ARG A 174 -5.07 6.03 -44.53
CA ARG A 174 -4.75 7.41 -44.93
C ARG A 174 -5.70 7.95 -46.00
N ASP A 175 -6.61 7.12 -46.50
CA ASP A 175 -7.55 7.49 -47.53
C ASP A 175 -8.63 8.41 -46.93
N ASN A 176 -8.96 9.48 -47.63
CA ASN A 176 -9.90 10.50 -47.14
C ASN A 176 -11.27 9.92 -46.77
N SER A 177 -11.75 8.92 -47.51
CA SER A 177 -13.01 8.23 -47.24
C SER A 177 -13.01 7.53 -45.88
N ASP A 178 -11.90 6.89 -45.51
CA ASP A 178 -11.75 6.17 -44.24
C ASP A 178 -11.70 7.15 -43.07
N ILE A 179 -10.96 8.25 -43.24
CA ILE A 179 -10.85 9.32 -42.24
C ILE A 179 -12.23 9.97 -42.04
N ASP A 180 -12.95 10.28 -43.11
CA ASP A 180 -14.28 10.88 -43.04
C ASP A 180 -15.29 9.96 -42.35
N PHE A 181 -15.26 8.66 -42.66
CA PHE A 181 -16.14 7.67 -42.03
C PHE A 181 -15.86 7.52 -40.53
N ALA A 182 -14.58 7.41 -40.16
CA ALA A 182 -14.16 7.33 -38.77
C ALA A 182 -14.56 8.59 -37.99
N THR A 183 -14.36 9.77 -38.58
CA THR A 183 -14.70 11.06 -37.97
C THR A 183 -16.20 11.17 -37.72
N LYS A 184 -17.03 10.86 -38.73
CA LYS A 184 -18.49 10.86 -38.57
C LYS A 184 -18.97 9.89 -37.49
N THR A 185 -18.37 8.70 -37.44
CA THR A 185 -18.68 7.69 -36.42
C THR A 185 -18.30 8.19 -35.03
N PHE A 186 -17.12 8.79 -34.89
CA PHE A 186 -16.66 9.39 -33.64
C PHE A 186 -17.58 10.52 -33.18
N ASP A 187 -17.92 11.46 -34.07
CA ASP A 187 -18.77 12.61 -33.75
C ASP A 187 -20.16 12.17 -33.27
N LYS A 188 -20.75 11.15 -33.91
CA LYS A 188 -22.02 10.57 -33.46
C LYS A 188 -21.94 10.06 -32.02
N LEU A 189 -20.92 9.27 -31.69
CA LEU A 189 -20.74 8.74 -30.33
C LEU A 189 -20.39 9.86 -29.34
N TRP A 190 -19.65 10.87 -29.78
CA TRP A 190 -19.27 12.03 -28.98
C TRP A 190 -20.50 12.86 -28.56
N ASP A 191 -21.47 13.00 -29.45
CA ASP A 191 -22.72 13.74 -29.17
C ASP A 191 -23.63 12.97 -28.20
N GLU A 192 -23.61 11.64 -28.23
CA GLU A 192 -24.32 10.75 -27.29
C GLU A 192 -23.63 10.66 -25.90
N ALA A 193 -22.36 11.07 -25.81
CA ALA A 193 -21.54 10.93 -24.62
C ALA A 193 -21.63 12.14 -23.67
N VAL A 194 -21.33 11.86 -22.40
CA VAL A 194 -21.40 12.82 -21.29
C VAL A 194 -20.01 13.37 -20.99
N SER A 195 -19.89 14.68 -20.86
CA SER A 195 -18.64 15.32 -20.44
C SER A 195 -18.29 14.97 -19.01
N VAL A 196 -17.00 14.77 -18.76
CA VAL A 196 -16.45 14.67 -17.40
C VAL A 196 -16.70 15.99 -16.67
N ASP A 197 -17.31 15.94 -15.48
CA ASP A 197 -17.59 17.13 -14.68
C ASP A 197 -16.30 17.69 -14.03
N MET A 198 -16.23 19.00 -13.93
CA MET A 198 -15.06 19.70 -13.37
C MET A 198 -14.93 19.49 -11.86
N GLU A 199 -16.04 19.32 -11.14
CA GLU A 199 -16.05 19.12 -9.69
C GLU A 199 -15.28 17.85 -9.30
N SER A 200 -15.45 16.78 -10.04
CA SER A 200 -14.74 15.54 -9.81
C SER A 200 -13.27 15.60 -10.23
N ILE A 201 -12.89 16.43 -11.21
CA ILE A 201 -11.48 16.74 -11.51
C ILE A 201 -10.85 17.51 -10.34
N GLU A 202 -11.54 18.49 -9.76
CA GLU A 202 -11.07 19.20 -8.55
C GLU A 202 -10.94 18.24 -7.35
N LYS A 203 -11.86 17.27 -7.23
CA LYS A 203 -11.78 16.23 -6.20
C LYS A 203 -10.54 15.35 -6.37
N ILE A 204 -10.18 14.98 -7.60
CA ILE A 204 -8.92 14.28 -7.88
C ILE A 204 -7.73 15.10 -7.41
N GLN A 205 -7.70 16.42 -7.66
CA GLN A 205 -6.62 17.29 -7.18
C GLN A 205 -6.53 17.28 -5.64
N LYS A 206 -7.65 17.32 -4.92
CA LYS A 206 -7.65 17.35 -3.45
C LYS A 206 -7.31 16.00 -2.81
N GLU A 207 -7.67 14.89 -3.46
CA GLU A 207 -7.59 13.54 -2.88
C GLU A 207 -6.40 12.71 -3.37
N THR A 208 -5.55 13.24 -4.26
CA THR A 208 -4.37 12.53 -4.78
C THR A 208 -3.06 13.21 -4.37
N TYR A 209 -2.00 12.42 -4.28
CA TYR A 209 -0.70 12.88 -3.79
C TYR A 209 0.03 13.91 -4.68
N PRO A 210 -0.10 13.94 -6.03
CA PRO A 210 0.69 14.87 -6.86
C PRO A 210 0.41 16.36 -6.59
N PHE A 211 -0.73 16.65 -5.97
CA PHE A 211 -1.16 18.01 -5.63
C PHE A 211 -1.16 18.25 -4.11
N ALA A 212 -0.68 17.27 -3.34
CA ALA A 212 -0.61 17.38 -1.90
C ALA A 212 0.54 18.32 -1.52
N ASN A 213 0.20 19.50 -1.01
CA ASN A 213 1.16 20.47 -0.51
C ASN A 213 1.44 20.17 0.97
N PHE A 214 2.49 19.42 1.26
CA PHE A 214 2.99 19.25 2.62
C PHE A 214 4.15 20.21 2.88
N THR A 215 4.09 20.92 4.01
CA THR A 215 5.22 21.73 4.48
C THR A 215 6.38 20.82 4.90
N PRO A 216 7.65 21.28 4.81
CA PRO A 216 8.79 20.54 5.34
C PRO A 216 8.59 20.14 6.81
N TYR A 217 7.88 20.97 7.58
CA TYR A 217 7.53 20.69 8.97
C TYR A 217 6.56 19.51 9.10
N GLU A 218 5.51 19.42 8.28
CA GLU A 218 4.58 18.28 8.30
C GLU A 218 5.23 16.98 7.85
N VAL A 219 6.09 17.04 6.84
CA VAL A 219 6.90 15.88 6.42
C VAL A 219 7.83 15.44 7.55
N TYR A 220 8.45 16.39 8.25
CA TYR A 220 9.28 16.12 9.43
C TYR A 220 8.46 15.45 10.55
N LEU A 221 7.26 15.95 10.86
CA LEU A 221 6.37 15.33 11.84
C LEU A 221 5.97 13.90 11.43
N LYS A 222 5.62 13.68 10.16
CA LYS A 222 5.29 12.33 9.65
C LYS A 222 6.48 11.38 9.79
N PHE A 223 7.69 11.85 9.48
CA PHE A 223 8.91 11.07 9.69
C PHE A 223 9.10 10.70 11.16
N LEU A 224 8.90 11.65 12.08
CA LEU A 224 9.01 11.37 13.52
C LEU A 224 7.96 10.33 13.97
N ILE A 225 6.73 10.43 13.48
CA ILE A 225 5.66 9.46 13.80
C ILE A 225 5.99 8.08 13.25
N GLU A 226 6.46 7.97 12.01
CA GLU A 226 6.77 6.66 11.41
C GLU A 226 7.97 5.99 12.09
N TYR A 227 8.99 6.79 12.40
CA TYR A 227 10.24 6.29 12.97
C TYR A 227 10.14 6.05 14.48
N PHE A 228 9.49 6.94 15.22
CA PHE A 228 9.41 6.89 16.68
C PHE A 228 8.03 6.50 17.22
N GLY A 229 6.94 6.60 16.44
CA GLY A 229 5.57 6.38 16.93
C GLY A 229 5.36 5.03 17.62
N LYS A 230 5.88 3.95 17.03
CA LYS A 230 5.85 2.60 17.64
C LYS A 230 6.65 2.49 18.94
N SER A 231 7.63 3.38 19.14
CA SER A 231 8.44 3.47 20.36
C SER A 231 7.83 4.41 21.40
N ILE A 232 6.99 5.35 20.98
CA ILE A 232 6.29 6.34 21.83
C ILE A 232 5.02 5.72 22.46
N GLU A 233 4.35 4.77 21.78
CA GLU A 233 3.19 4.06 22.34
C GLU A 233 3.50 3.30 23.65
N PHE A 234 4.78 2.99 23.92
CA PHE A 234 5.24 2.62 25.27
C PHE A 234 6.65 3.15 25.51
N ASP A 235 6.73 4.39 25.98
CA ASP A 235 7.96 4.96 26.51
C ASP A 235 8.10 4.58 27.99
N PRO A 236 9.13 3.82 28.40
CA PRO A 236 9.43 3.59 29.81
C PRO A 236 9.63 4.91 30.59
N ASN A 237 9.98 6.00 29.90
CA ASN A 237 10.06 7.33 30.49
C ASN A 237 8.70 8.01 30.69
N SER A 238 7.64 7.60 29.98
CA SER A 238 6.27 8.06 30.17
C SER A 238 5.47 7.24 31.19
N ILE A 239 6.11 6.25 31.84
CA ILE A 239 5.60 5.62 33.07
C ILE A 239 5.63 6.67 34.19
N SER A 240 4.67 7.60 34.16
CA SER A 240 4.25 8.38 35.32
C SER A 240 3.56 7.49 36.36
N ASP A 241 3.09 6.31 35.94
CA ASP A 241 2.36 5.33 36.76
C ASP A 241 3.28 4.21 37.28
N LEU A 242 4.40 4.57 37.91
CA LEU A 242 5.01 3.63 38.84
C LEU A 242 4.03 3.46 40.01
N PRO A 243 3.78 2.23 40.48
CA PRO A 243 2.83 2.02 41.57
C PRO A 243 3.27 2.80 42.82
N ARG A 244 2.31 3.27 43.63
CA ARG A 244 2.61 4.00 44.88
C ARG A 244 3.65 3.23 45.70
N GLY A 245 4.78 3.88 46.00
CA GLY A 245 5.90 3.31 46.76
C GLY A 245 7.14 2.92 45.94
N PHE A 246 7.08 2.91 44.61
CA PHE A 246 8.26 2.70 43.76
C PHE A 246 8.89 4.03 43.36
N LYS A 247 10.20 4.17 43.64
CA LYS A 247 11.00 5.30 43.13
C LYS A 247 11.56 4.94 41.76
N ARG A 248 11.46 5.87 40.81
CA ARG A 248 12.11 5.77 39.52
C ARG A 248 13.62 5.95 39.70
N LEU A 249 14.39 4.91 39.42
CA LEU A 249 15.84 4.97 39.45
C LEU A 249 16.36 4.99 38.01
N SER A 250 17.24 5.93 37.67
CA SER A 250 17.74 6.15 36.30
C SER A 250 18.32 4.86 35.69
N TYR A 251 19.13 4.14 36.46
CA TYR A 251 19.73 2.89 36.01
C TYR A 251 18.71 1.80 35.67
N GLN A 252 17.54 1.78 36.32
CA GLN A 252 16.48 0.81 36.01
C GLN A 252 15.83 1.11 34.66
N VAL A 253 15.68 2.39 34.32
CA VAL A 253 15.16 2.82 33.01
C VAL A 253 16.13 2.43 31.90
N ASP A 254 17.42 2.67 32.10
CA ASP A 254 18.46 2.30 31.14
C ASP A 254 18.51 0.78 30.95
N ALA A 255 18.43 0.01 32.03
CA ALA A 255 18.37 -1.45 32.00
C ALA A 255 17.11 -1.97 31.28
N VAL A 256 15.95 -1.32 31.45
CA VAL A 256 14.72 -1.68 30.72
C VAL A 256 14.88 -1.43 29.22
N ASN A 257 15.43 -0.28 28.83
CA ASN A 257 15.60 0.08 27.42
C ASN A 257 16.60 -0.84 26.72
N ASP A 258 17.79 -1.02 27.31
CA ASP A 258 18.83 -1.91 26.78
C ASP A 258 18.36 -3.38 26.77
N GLY A 259 17.76 -3.85 27.86
CA GLY A 259 17.21 -5.21 27.96
C GLY A 259 16.11 -5.48 26.94
N PHE A 260 15.19 -4.52 26.73
CA PHE A 260 14.15 -4.64 25.71
C PHE A 260 14.74 -4.68 24.30
N ALA A 261 15.70 -3.82 23.98
CA ALA A 261 16.38 -3.81 22.68
C ALA A 261 17.10 -5.15 22.41
N LYS A 262 17.84 -5.67 23.40
CA LYS A 262 18.51 -6.97 23.32
C LYS A 262 17.51 -8.12 23.15
N MET A 263 16.42 -8.12 23.91
CA MET A 263 15.35 -9.12 23.79
C MET A 263 14.73 -9.13 22.39
N MET A 264 14.48 -7.95 21.81
CA MET A 264 13.93 -7.84 20.46
C MET A 264 14.93 -8.29 19.38
N LYS A 265 16.21 -7.98 19.55
CA LYS A 265 17.29 -8.34 18.60
C LYS A 265 17.70 -9.81 18.67
N HIS A 266 17.78 -10.39 19.87
CA HIS A 266 18.41 -11.70 20.12
C HIS A 266 17.43 -12.76 20.62
N ASN A 267 16.12 -12.47 20.63
CA ASN A 267 15.08 -13.32 21.22
C ASN A 267 15.23 -13.58 22.73
N GLY A 268 16.12 -12.85 23.40
CA GLY A 268 16.34 -12.97 24.83
C GLY A 268 17.64 -12.34 25.30
N PHE A 269 17.83 -12.31 26.60
CA PHE A 269 19.05 -11.81 27.24
C PHE A 269 19.16 -12.30 28.69
N PHE A 270 20.35 -12.13 29.28
CA PHE A 270 20.58 -12.33 30.70
C PHE A 270 20.54 -10.98 31.44
N LEU A 271 19.71 -10.90 32.48
CA LEU A 271 19.72 -9.82 33.45
C LEU A 271 20.52 -10.28 34.67
N ALA A 272 21.83 -10.04 34.63
CA ALA A 272 22.77 -10.39 35.70
C ALA A 272 23.15 -9.14 36.49
N ASP A 273 22.65 -9.01 37.71
CA ASP A 273 22.90 -7.84 38.56
C ASP A 273 22.93 -8.23 40.05
N VAL A 274 23.49 -7.39 40.92
CA VAL A 274 23.61 -7.68 42.36
C VAL A 274 22.21 -7.79 43.01
N VAL A 275 22.10 -8.56 44.10
CA VAL A 275 20.87 -8.70 44.89
C VAL A 275 20.42 -7.31 45.38
N GLY A 276 19.12 -7.01 45.26
CA GLY A 276 18.52 -5.77 45.76
C GLY A 276 18.42 -4.62 44.74
N LEU A 277 18.97 -4.73 43.53
CA LEU A 277 18.95 -3.65 42.53
C LEU A 277 17.64 -3.52 41.73
N GLY A 278 16.66 -4.38 42.01
CA GLY A 278 15.33 -4.31 41.40
C GLY A 278 15.18 -5.08 40.08
N LYS A 279 15.91 -6.19 39.92
CA LYS A 279 15.80 -7.09 38.76
C LYS A 279 14.36 -7.54 38.46
N THR A 280 13.57 -7.80 39.51
CA THR A 280 12.13 -8.10 39.42
C THR A 280 11.36 -6.96 38.78
N VAL A 281 11.60 -5.72 39.22
CA VAL A 281 10.94 -4.51 38.68
C VAL A 281 11.32 -4.30 37.22
N VAL A 282 12.62 -4.38 36.90
CA VAL A 282 13.12 -4.25 35.52
C VAL A 282 12.49 -5.30 34.61
N SER A 283 12.44 -6.55 35.04
CA SER A 283 11.85 -7.65 34.26
C SER A 283 10.34 -7.46 34.05
N THR A 284 9.61 -7.03 35.08
CA THR A 284 8.18 -6.71 34.99
C THR A 284 7.91 -5.55 34.02
N LEU A 285 8.74 -4.51 34.05
CA LEU A 285 8.65 -3.36 33.13
C LEU A 285 8.89 -3.78 31.68
N ILE A 286 9.90 -4.61 31.42
CA ILE A 286 10.16 -5.17 30.08
C ILE A 286 8.98 -6.05 29.63
N ALA A 287 8.43 -6.88 30.53
CA ALA A 287 7.27 -7.71 30.23
C ALA A 287 6.03 -6.88 29.89
N LYS A 288 5.79 -5.80 30.63
CA LYS A 288 4.69 -4.86 30.37
C LYS A 288 4.89 -4.12 29.04
N LYS A 289 6.10 -3.66 28.75
CA LYS A 289 6.44 -3.08 27.43
C LYS A 289 6.17 -4.07 26.30
N TYR A 290 6.59 -5.31 26.48
CA TYR A 290 6.38 -6.37 25.49
C TYR A 290 4.90 -6.68 25.30
N PHE A 291 4.10 -6.65 26.37
CA PHE A 291 2.66 -6.91 26.29
C PHE A 291 1.96 -5.95 25.32
N TYR A 292 2.26 -4.66 25.39
CA TYR A 292 1.69 -3.65 24.49
C TYR A 292 2.32 -3.62 23.10
N THR A 293 3.63 -3.85 22.99
CA THR A 293 4.32 -3.77 21.70
C THR A 293 4.18 -5.03 20.84
N ASN A 294 3.83 -6.18 21.43
CA ASN A 294 3.66 -7.45 20.74
C ASN A 294 2.22 -7.65 20.22
N GLY A 295 1.69 -6.65 19.52
CA GLY A 295 0.43 -6.74 18.75
C GLY A 295 -0.84 -6.43 19.52
N PHE A 296 -0.77 -5.72 20.65
CA PHE A 296 -1.96 -5.28 21.37
C PHE A 296 -2.77 -4.26 20.53
N PRO A 297 -4.12 -4.25 20.60
CA PRO A 297 -4.99 -5.12 21.39
C PRO A 297 -5.35 -6.46 20.71
N GLU A 298 -5.00 -6.63 19.43
CA GLU A 298 -5.36 -7.77 18.59
C GLU A 298 -4.77 -9.10 19.10
N HIS A 299 -3.52 -9.05 19.57
CA HIS A 299 -2.81 -10.15 20.21
C HIS A 299 -2.46 -9.77 21.65
N ARG A 300 -3.10 -10.45 22.61
CA ARG A 300 -2.76 -10.31 24.03
C ARG A 300 -1.63 -11.25 24.40
N SER A 301 -0.43 -10.68 24.51
CA SER A 301 0.77 -11.43 24.86
C SER A 301 0.62 -12.17 26.17
N ARG A 302 1.16 -13.38 26.26
CA ARG A 302 1.12 -14.17 27.50
C ARG A 302 2.52 -14.40 28.05
N THR A 303 2.72 -14.07 29.33
CA THR A 303 4.02 -14.19 30.00
C THR A 303 4.03 -15.37 30.96
N LEU A 304 5.06 -16.21 30.89
CA LEU A 304 5.37 -17.22 31.91
C LEU A 304 6.52 -16.73 32.79
N ILE A 305 6.33 -16.77 34.09
CA ILE A 305 7.37 -16.43 35.07
C ILE A 305 7.68 -17.68 35.89
N VAL A 306 8.95 -18.09 35.88
CA VAL A 306 9.48 -19.28 36.56
C VAL A 306 10.36 -18.83 37.70
N VAL A 307 9.98 -19.13 38.93
CA VAL A 307 10.63 -18.58 40.14
C VAL A 307 10.90 -19.66 41.19
N PRO A 308 11.87 -19.46 42.10
CA PRO A 308 11.94 -20.23 43.34
C PRO A 308 10.65 -20.07 44.18
N PRO A 309 10.24 -21.09 44.96
CA PRO A 309 9.05 -21.00 45.82
C PRO A 309 9.04 -19.76 46.73
N ALA A 310 10.20 -19.38 47.28
CA ALA A 310 10.35 -18.23 48.17
C ALA A 310 10.09 -16.87 47.50
N LEU A 311 10.22 -16.76 46.17
CA LEU A 311 10.03 -15.48 45.46
C LEU A 311 8.65 -15.37 44.81
N LYS A 312 7.83 -16.43 44.87
CA LYS A 312 6.54 -16.48 44.17
C LYS A 312 5.58 -15.38 44.62
N GLU A 313 5.47 -15.13 45.92
CA GLU A 313 4.59 -14.11 46.48
C GLU A 313 5.04 -12.70 46.09
N ASN A 314 6.34 -12.42 46.20
CA ASN A 314 6.91 -11.13 45.80
C ASN A 314 6.68 -10.82 44.31
N TRP A 315 6.82 -11.82 43.44
CA TRP A 315 6.50 -11.68 42.02
C TRP A 315 5.02 -11.41 41.80
N SER A 316 4.12 -12.16 42.43
CA SER A 316 2.67 -11.92 42.32
C SER A 316 2.31 -10.48 42.71
N GLU A 317 2.78 -10.02 43.88
CA GLU A 317 2.53 -8.64 44.31
C GLU A 317 3.09 -7.60 43.34
N THR A 318 4.25 -7.85 42.75
CA THR A 318 4.86 -6.91 41.80
C THR A 318 4.06 -6.87 40.50
N ILE A 319 3.62 -8.02 39.99
CA ILE A 319 2.76 -8.07 38.79
C ILE A 319 1.45 -7.32 39.03
N ASP A 320 0.82 -7.54 40.18
CA ASP A 320 -0.43 -6.88 40.57
C ASP A 320 -0.24 -5.37 40.69
N LYS A 321 0.80 -4.92 41.40
CA LYS A 321 1.12 -3.49 41.56
C LYS A 321 1.32 -2.81 40.20
N PHE A 322 2.00 -3.48 39.27
CA PHE A 322 2.28 -2.95 37.93
C PHE A 322 1.13 -3.16 36.93
N ASN A 323 0.00 -3.74 37.33
CA ASN A 323 -1.15 -4.03 36.46
C ASN A 323 -0.75 -4.76 35.17
N LEU A 324 0.04 -5.83 35.27
CA LEU A 324 0.41 -6.65 34.12
C LEU A 324 -0.52 -7.86 33.99
N ASP A 325 -1.36 -7.84 32.96
CA ASP A 325 -2.31 -8.91 32.67
C ASP A 325 -1.67 -10.12 31.97
N ASN A 326 -2.42 -11.24 31.97
CA ASN A 326 -2.10 -12.46 31.21
C ASN A 326 -0.73 -13.08 31.58
N VAL A 327 -0.37 -13.03 32.86
CA VAL A 327 0.84 -13.63 33.43
C VAL A 327 0.50 -14.95 34.12
N LYS A 328 1.37 -15.96 33.96
CA LYS A 328 1.34 -17.18 34.76
C LYS A 328 2.64 -17.32 35.53
N ILE A 329 2.55 -17.41 36.86
CA ILE A 329 3.70 -17.65 37.73
C ILE A 329 3.72 -19.12 38.16
N ILE A 330 4.85 -19.80 37.96
CA ILE A 330 5.09 -21.16 38.43
C ILE A 330 6.41 -21.27 39.17
N THR A 331 6.53 -22.29 40.01
CA THR A 331 7.79 -22.58 40.68
C THR A 331 8.69 -23.48 39.83
N ASN A 332 10.00 -23.42 40.01
CA ASN A 332 10.98 -24.26 39.29
C ASN A 332 10.63 -25.77 39.33
N GLY A 333 10.14 -26.30 40.46
CA GLY A 333 9.73 -27.70 40.61
C GLY A 333 8.39 -28.07 39.94
N SER A 334 7.72 -27.14 39.27
CA SER A 334 6.41 -27.34 38.63
C SER A 334 6.44 -27.16 37.11
N LEU A 335 7.63 -27.18 36.47
CA LEU A 335 7.76 -27.04 35.02
C LEU A 335 7.01 -28.13 34.25
N HIS A 336 7.06 -29.38 34.71
CA HIS A 336 6.26 -30.51 34.20
C HIS A 336 4.75 -30.24 34.08
N LYS A 337 4.20 -29.27 34.85
CA LYS A 337 2.77 -28.90 34.77
C LYS A 337 2.44 -28.06 33.53
N ILE A 338 3.43 -27.61 32.77
CA ILE A 338 3.21 -26.88 31.52
C ILE A 338 2.98 -27.87 30.38
N LYS A 339 1.70 -28.14 30.10
CA LYS A 339 1.28 -29.01 29.00
C LYS A 339 1.41 -28.35 27.63
N ASP A 340 1.25 -27.03 27.57
CA ASP A 340 1.23 -26.26 26.33
C ASP A 340 2.11 -25.01 26.46
N ALA A 341 3.34 -25.13 25.97
CA ALA A 341 4.31 -24.05 25.97
C ALA A 341 4.06 -23.04 24.83
N SER A 342 3.30 -23.40 23.78
CA SER A 342 3.07 -22.52 22.62
C SER A 342 2.27 -21.25 22.96
N ARG A 343 1.49 -21.32 24.04
CA ARG A 343 0.64 -20.22 24.51
C ARG A 343 1.39 -19.04 25.13
N TYR A 344 2.68 -19.15 25.40
CA TYR A 344 3.47 -18.09 26.04
C TYR A 344 4.36 -17.41 24.99
N ASP A 345 4.37 -16.09 24.99
CA ASP A 345 5.20 -15.30 24.08
C ASP A 345 6.51 -14.87 24.73
N LEU A 346 6.49 -14.68 26.05
CA LEU A 346 7.62 -14.29 26.89
C LEU A 346 7.80 -15.26 28.06
N ILE A 347 9.03 -15.70 28.30
CA ILE A 347 9.43 -16.49 29.46
C ILE A 347 10.43 -15.69 30.29
N ILE A 348 10.19 -15.57 31.59
CA ILE A 348 11.11 -14.98 32.55
C ILE A 348 11.50 -16.07 33.55
N VAL A 349 12.79 -16.29 33.73
CA VAL A 349 13.31 -17.28 34.68
C VAL A 349 14.13 -16.55 35.73
N ASP A 350 13.64 -16.54 36.95
CA ASP A 350 14.35 -15.97 38.09
C ASP A 350 15.23 -17.02 38.78
N GLU A 351 16.37 -16.57 39.29
CA GLU A 351 17.49 -17.40 39.74
C GLU A 351 17.87 -18.46 38.69
N ALA A 352 18.08 -18.00 37.44
CA ALA A 352 18.41 -18.85 36.30
C ALA A 352 19.68 -19.70 36.50
N HIS A 353 20.59 -19.30 37.39
CA HIS A 353 21.76 -20.09 37.76
C HIS A 353 21.40 -21.50 38.30
N LYS A 354 20.17 -21.70 38.82
CA LYS A 354 19.69 -23.01 39.28
C LYS A 354 19.49 -24.02 38.15
N PHE A 355 19.56 -23.59 36.90
CA PHE A 355 19.39 -24.41 35.70
C PHE A 355 20.71 -24.65 34.94
N ARG A 356 21.88 -24.49 35.57
CA ARG A 356 23.18 -24.69 34.89
C ARG A 356 23.49 -26.14 34.50
N SER A 357 22.98 -27.11 35.26
CA SER A 357 23.29 -28.53 35.02
C SER A 357 22.40 -29.07 33.90
N ASP A 358 23.00 -29.35 32.74
CA ASP A 358 22.36 -29.92 31.55
C ASP A 358 21.85 -31.36 31.74
N THR A 359 22.39 -32.07 32.74
CA THR A 359 21.98 -33.42 33.16
C THR A 359 20.71 -33.45 34.02
N ALA A 360 20.23 -32.31 34.52
CA ALA A 360 19.03 -32.26 35.34
C ALA A 360 17.78 -32.32 34.45
N GLY A 361 16.84 -33.23 34.72
CA GLY A 361 15.57 -33.31 33.99
C GLY A 361 14.80 -31.98 33.94
N ILE A 362 14.96 -31.16 34.97
CA ILE A 362 14.41 -29.80 35.10
C ILE A 362 14.97 -28.83 34.04
N TYR A 363 16.25 -28.93 33.66
CA TYR A 363 16.83 -28.11 32.58
C TYR A 363 16.21 -28.46 31.23
N ASN A 364 16.03 -29.74 30.94
CA ASN A 364 15.43 -30.21 29.69
C ASN A 364 13.97 -29.74 29.56
N GLU A 365 13.21 -29.75 30.66
CA GLU A 365 11.85 -29.20 30.68
C GLU A 365 11.83 -27.70 30.36
N LEU A 366 12.70 -26.92 31.02
CA LEU A 366 12.81 -25.49 30.77
C LEU A 366 13.23 -25.21 29.31
N GLN A 367 14.23 -25.93 28.81
CA GLN A 367 14.71 -25.79 27.45
C GLN A 367 13.62 -26.07 26.43
N LYS A 368 12.81 -27.11 26.64
CA LYS A 368 11.65 -27.44 25.79
C LYS A 368 10.63 -26.30 25.80
N ILE A 369 10.33 -25.73 26.96
CA ILE A 369 9.41 -24.58 27.09
C ILE A 369 9.95 -23.37 26.30
N CYS A 370 11.24 -23.05 26.44
CA CYS A 370 11.88 -21.91 25.78
C CYS A 370 12.01 -22.07 24.25
N LYS A 371 12.20 -23.29 23.75
CA LYS A 371 12.38 -23.57 22.31
C LYS A 371 11.07 -23.81 21.56
N THR A 372 9.96 -24.07 22.25
CA THR A 372 8.65 -24.27 21.61
C THR A 372 8.21 -22.97 20.90
N PRO A 373 7.83 -22.97 19.61
CA PRO A 373 7.36 -21.77 18.93
C PRO A 373 6.11 -21.16 19.58
N THR A 374 5.89 -19.86 19.38
CA THR A 374 4.66 -19.19 19.85
C THR A 374 3.48 -19.53 18.93
N ARG A 375 2.26 -19.21 19.36
CA ARG A 375 1.06 -19.29 18.50
C ARG A 375 0.90 -18.07 17.58
N ARG A 376 1.74 -17.04 17.74
CA ARG A 376 1.62 -15.81 16.97
C ARG A 376 2.29 -15.97 15.61
N THR A 377 1.52 -15.80 14.56
CA THR A 377 2.00 -15.77 13.17
C THR A 377 1.78 -14.37 12.62
N LEU A 378 2.82 -13.80 12.02
CA LEU A 378 2.73 -12.51 11.35
C LEU A 378 2.00 -12.66 10.00
N PRO A 379 1.47 -11.57 9.40
CA PRO A 379 0.75 -11.63 8.12
C PRO A 379 1.54 -12.27 6.96
N ASN A 380 2.87 -12.24 7.04
CA ASN A 380 3.78 -12.87 6.09
C ASN A 380 4.02 -14.37 6.34
N GLY A 381 3.26 -15.01 7.25
CA GLY A 381 3.35 -16.43 7.57
C GLY A 381 4.47 -16.80 8.55
N ILE A 382 5.28 -15.84 9.02
CA ILE A 382 6.40 -16.12 9.94
C ILE A 382 5.87 -16.27 11.37
N VAL A 383 6.21 -17.40 12.01
CA VAL A 383 5.92 -17.62 13.43
C VAL A 383 6.88 -16.80 14.29
N VAL A 384 6.35 -16.01 15.21
CA VAL A 384 7.15 -15.15 16.08
C VAL A 384 7.96 -16.03 17.05
N PRO A 385 9.29 -15.85 17.14
CA PRO A 385 10.10 -16.58 18.11
C PRO A 385 9.76 -16.13 19.52
N LYS A 386 9.78 -17.10 20.44
CA LYS A 386 9.56 -16.86 21.87
C LYS A 386 10.68 -16.02 22.45
N ARG A 387 10.34 -15.09 23.34
CA ARG A 387 11.30 -14.23 24.03
C ARG A 387 11.65 -14.82 25.40
N VAL A 388 12.93 -14.77 25.79
CA VAL A 388 13.40 -15.35 27.05
C VAL A 388 14.28 -14.37 27.83
N ILE A 389 13.93 -14.11 29.09
CA ILE A 389 14.72 -13.29 30.02
C ILE A 389 15.22 -14.21 31.13
N LEU A 390 16.53 -14.31 31.28
CA LEU A 390 17.16 -15.10 32.33
C LEU A 390 17.70 -14.15 33.39
N VAL A 391 17.11 -14.17 34.57
CA VAL A 391 17.46 -13.27 35.68
C VAL A 391 18.32 -14.04 36.68
N THR A 392 19.47 -13.48 37.06
CA THR A 392 20.35 -14.11 38.04
C THR A 392 21.16 -13.06 38.81
N ALA A 393 21.48 -13.33 40.08
CA ALA A 393 22.44 -12.54 40.83
C ALA A 393 23.89 -13.05 40.70
N THR A 394 24.05 -14.27 40.18
CA THR A 394 25.34 -14.95 40.03
C THR A 394 25.54 -15.34 38.57
N PRO A 395 26.66 -14.92 37.93
CA PRO A 395 26.97 -15.23 36.53
C PRO A 395 27.28 -16.70 36.34
#